data_AF-A0A5Q4DHN4-F1
#
_entry.id   AF-A0A5Q4DHN4-F1
#
_cell.length_a   1.000
_cell.length_b   1.000
_cell.length_c   1.000
_cell.angle_alpha   90.00
_cell.angle_beta   90.00
_cell.angle_gamma   90.00
#
_symmetry.space_group_name_H-M   'P 1'
#
loop_
_entity.id
_entity.type
_entity.pdbx_description
1 polymer ?
#
loop_
_entity_poly.entity_id
_entity_poly.type
_entity_poly.pdbx_seq_one_letter_code
_entity_poly.pdbx_strand_id
1 'polypeptide(L)'
;MLAVLIFVLVFARWNGSERMTLDLGFWTFYRVPMTWVVFASFLLGMLVMLFAGLQADLRVRRFLRERFSAGEEDLPPGREDRLQQDLFRLGPPEDDDPSIQPPA
;
A
#
# COMPACT_ATOMS: atom_id res chain seq x y z
N MET A 1 -2.92 -13.70 -20.50
CA MET A 1 -2.01 -14.65 -19.82
C MET A 1 -1.59 -15.83 -20.71
N LEU A 2 -2.52 -16.52 -21.39
CA LEU A 2 -2.21 -17.72 -22.19
C LEU A 2 -1.16 -17.47 -23.31
N ALA A 3 -1.28 -16.35 -24.03
CA ALA A 3 -0.33 -15.97 -25.07
C ALA A 3 1.09 -15.74 -24.54
N VAL A 4 1.21 -15.11 -23.36
CA VAL A 4 2.50 -14.90 -22.70
C VAL A 4 3.10 -16.24 -22.28
N LEU A 5 2.29 -17.15 -21.74
CA LEU A 5 2.72 -18.49 -21.34
C LEU A 5 3.25 -19.29 -22.53
N ILE A 6 2.52 -19.30 -23.65
CA ILE A 6 2.92 -19.99 -24.89
C ILE A 6 4.22 -19.39 -25.43
N PHE A 7 4.33 -18.07 -25.46
CA PHE A 7 5.54 -17.39 -25.90
C PHE A 7 6.75 -17.77 -25.04
N VAL A 8 6.59 -17.81 -23.72
CA VAL A 8 7.64 -18.23 -22.78
C VAL A 8 8.04 -19.70 -23.00
N LEU A 9 7.08 -20.61 -23.19
CA LEU A 9 7.37 -22.03 -23.45
C LEU A 9 8.12 -22.24 -24.77
N VAL A 10 7.68 -21.57 -25.84
CA VAL A 10 8.32 -21.66 -27.16
C VAL A 10 9.73 -21.07 -27.10
N PHE A 11 9.88 -19.90 -26.49
CA PHE A 11 11.18 -19.25 -26.32
C PHE A 11 12.13 -20.10 -25.47
N ALA A 12 11.66 -20.70 -24.38
CA ALA A 12 12.45 -21.58 -23.51
C ALA A 12 12.88 -22.88 -24.24
N ARG A 13 11.99 -23.48 -25.04
CA ARG A 13 12.34 -24.65 -25.85
C ARG A 13 13.39 -24.31 -26.91
N TRP A 14 13.30 -23.15 -27.54
CA TRP A 14 14.23 -22.73 -28.59
C TRP A 14 15.60 -22.29 -28.04
N ASN A 15 15.62 -21.63 -26.89
CA ASN A 15 16.86 -21.16 -26.23
C ASN A 15 17.52 -22.22 -25.33
N GLY A 16 16.86 -23.34 -25.05
CA GLY A 16 17.36 -24.37 -24.14
C GLY A 16 18.68 -25.05 -24.56
N SER A 17 19.05 -24.96 -25.85
CA SER A 17 20.33 -25.47 -26.36
C SER A 17 21.47 -24.47 -26.35
N GLU A 18 21.19 -23.17 -26.19
CA GLU A 18 22.18 -22.11 -26.37
C GLU A 18 22.80 -21.72 -25.02
N ARG A 19 23.95 -22.33 -24.76
CA ARG A 19 24.70 -22.16 -23.50
C ARG A 19 25.69 -21.02 -23.68
N MET A 20 25.33 -19.83 -23.19
CA MET A 20 26.19 -18.65 -23.29
C MET A 20 27.15 -18.59 -22.09
N THR A 21 28.38 -18.14 -22.34
CA THR A 21 29.33 -17.77 -21.28
C THR A 21 28.96 -16.37 -20.84
N LEU A 22 28.47 -16.23 -19.62
CA LEU A 22 28.07 -14.95 -19.05
C LEU A 22 29.23 -14.42 -18.21
N ASP A 23 29.84 -13.33 -18.65
CA ASP A 23 30.84 -12.60 -17.86
C ASP A 23 30.16 -11.37 -17.24
N LEU A 24 29.98 -11.38 -15.92
CA LEU A 24 29.43 -10.24 -15.18
C LEU A 24 30.53 -9.27 -14.70
N GLY A 25 31.77 -9.41 -15.18
CA GLY A 25 32.92 -8.56 -14.83
C GLY A 25 33.54 -8.88 -13.48
N PHE A 26 32.75 -9.38 -12.52
CA PHE A 26 33.24 -9.90 -11.22
C PHE A 26 33.18 -11.42 -11.13
N TRP A 27 32.35 -12.05 -11.97
CA TRP A 27 32.12 -13.49 -11.95
C TRP A 27 31.79 -13.98 -13.36
N THR A 28 32.49 -15.02 -13.81
CA THR A 28 32.20 -15.68 -15.09
C THR A 28 31.41 -16.95 -14.82
N PHE A 29 30.19 -17.02 -15.34
CA PHE A 29 29.37 -18.22 -15.32
C PHE A 29 29.39 -18.89 -16.68
N TYR A 30 29.93 -20.10 -16.70
CA TYR A 30 30.02 -20.91 -17.91
C TYR A 30 28.75 -21.71 -18.12
N ARG A 31 28.25 -21.73 -19.37
CA ARG A 31 27.08 -22.51 -19.80
C ARG A 31 25.77 -22.16 -19.09
N VAL A 32 25.51 -20.88 -18.85
CA VAL A 32 24.23 -20.45 -18.29
C VAL A 32 23.20 -20.36 -19.42
N PRO A 33 22.01 -20.97 -19.28
CA PRO A 33 20.95 -20.78 -20.25
C PRO A 33 20.48 -19.32 -20.18
N MET A 34 20.41 -18.64 -21.33
CA MET A 34 20.05 -17.22 -21.43
C MET A 34 18.74 -16.88 -20.70
N THR A 35 17.78 -17.81 -20.72
CA THR A 35 16.48 -17.70 -20.05
C THR A 35 16.62 -17.45 -18.54
N TRP A 36 17.58 -18.09 -17.88
CA TRP A 36 17.81 -17.90 -16.44
C TRP A 36 18.32 -16.50 -16.14
N VAL A 37 19.19 -15.96 -17.00
CA VAL A 37 19.77 -14.63 -16.86
C VAL A 37 18.68 -13.56 -16.96
N VAL A 38 17.84 -13.66 -18.01
CA VAL A 38 16.73 -12.72 -18.24
C VAL A 38 15.69 -12.83 -17.12
N PHE A 39 15.36 -14.04 -16.69
CA PHE A 39 14.40 -14.23 -15.60
C PHE A 39 14.93 -13.68 -14.28
N ALA A 40 16.19 -13.96 -13.94
CA ALA A 40 16.80 -13.47 -12.72
C ALA A 40 16.93 -11.95 -12.70
N SER A 41 17.30 -11.31 -13.82
CA SER A 41 17.40 -9.85 -13.90
C SER A 41 16.03 -9.19 -13.76
N PHE A 42 14.99 -9.76 -14.38
CA PHE A 42 13.63 -9.28 -14.23
C PHE A 42 13.12 -9.41 -12.79
N LEU A 43 13.32 -10.58 -12.18
CA LEU A 43 12.93 -10.85 -10.79
C LEU A 43 13.64 -9.89 -9.83
N LEU A 44 14.94 -9.66 -10.05
CA LEU A 44 15.73 -8.72 -9.26
C LEU A 44 15.22 -7.28 -9.42
N GLY A 45 14.90 -6.85 -10.63
CA GLY A 45 14.30 -5.54 -10.88
C GLY A 45 12.97 -5.35 -10.15
N MET A 46 12.10 -6.36 -10.16
CA MET A 46 10.86 -6.35 -9.39
C MET A 46 11.11 -6.25 -7.88
N LEU A 47 12.06 -7.03 -7.35
CA LEU A 47 12.43 -7.00 -5.94
C LEU A 47 12.94 -5.61 -5.54
N VAL A 48 13.83 -5.01 -6.33
CA VAL A 48 14.34 -3.66 -6.08
C VAL A 48 13.19 -2.64 -6.01
N MET A 49 12.27 -2.68 -6.98
CA MET A 49 11.11 -1.79 -7.00
C MET A 49 10.20 -2.02 -5.79
N LEU A 50 9.99 -3.27 -5.38
CA LEU A 50 9.22 -3.65 -4.20
C LEU A 50 9.86 -3.10 -2.92
N PHE A 51 11.16 -3.33 -2.71
CA PHE A 51 11.87 -2.85 -1.52
C PHE A 51 11.94 -1.31 -1.47
N ALA A 52 12.14 -0.65 -2.61
CA ALA A 52 12.12 0.80 -2.70
C ALA A 52 10.72 1.35 -2.31
N GLY A 53 9.66 0.73 -2.81
CA GLY A 53 8.28 1.07 -2.45
C GLY A 53 7.98 0.84 -0.97
N LEU A 54 8.41 -0.29 -0.39
CA LEU A 54 8.25 -0.61 1.02
C LEU A 54 8.95 0.40 1.94
N GLN A 55 10.19 0.78 1.63
CA GLN A 55 10.91 1.79 2.41
C GLN A 55 10.24 3.17 2.33
N ALA A 56 9.74 3.54 1.14
CA ALA A 56 8.98 4.76 0.94
C ALA A 56 7.66 4.75 1.74
N ASP A 57 6.89 3.66 1.67
CA ASP A 57 5.60 3.53 2.35
C ASP A 57 5.77 3.58 3.88
N LEU A 58 6.78 2.89 4.43
CA LEU A 58 7.07 2.91 5.86
C LEU A 58 7.53 4.29 6.34
N ARG A 59 8.28 5.05 5.53
CA ARG A 59 8.70 6.42 5.86
C ARG A 59 7.53 7.37 5.85
N VAL A 60 6.63 7.26 4.87
CA VAL A 60 5.41 8.06 4.77
C VAL A 60 4.51 7.81 5.98
N ARG A 61 4.27 6.54 6.36
CA ARG A 61 3.46 6.21 7.54
C ARG A 61 4.02 6.80 8.83
N ARG A 62 5.35 6.78 9.02
CA ARG A 62 5.99 7.41 10.19
C ARG A 62 5.84 8.93 10.17
N PHE A 63 6.04 9.55 9.01
CA PHE A 63 5.91 11.00 8.86
C PHE A 63 4.47 11.48 9.10
N LEU A 64 3.46 10.78 8.59
CA LEU A 64 2.05 11.07 8.89
C LEU A 64 1.75 10.83 10.37
N ARG A 65 2.24 9.74 10.98
CA ARG A 65 2.05 9.46 12.41
C ARG A 65 2.64 10.59 13.28
N GLU A 66 3.85 11.04 12.99
CA GLU A 66 4.49 12.15 13.72
C GLU A 66 3.71 13.47 13.54
N ARG A 67 3.18 13.74 12.35
CA ARG A 67 2.36 14.93 12.08
C ARG A 67 1.00 14.89 12.78
N PHE A 68 0.35 13.73 12.85
CA PHE A 68 -0.90 13.56 13.61
C PHE A 68 -0.64 13.69 15.11
N SER A 69 0.41 13.05 15.65
CA SER A 69 0.79 13.22 17.07
C SER A 69 1.10 14.67 17.44
N ALA A 70 1.81 15.40 16.56
CA ALA A 70 2.12 16.81 16.77
C ALA A 70 0.91 17.74 16.64
N GLY A 71 -0.20 17.29 16.05
CA GLY A 71 -1.47 18.03 15.98
C GLY A 71 -2.48 17.63 17.06
N GLU A 72 -2.35 16.43 17.65
CA GLU A 72 -3.25 15.92 18.68
C GLU A 72 -2.94 16.45 20.08
N GLU A 73 -1.72 16.94 20.33
CA GLU A 73 -1.31 17.47 21.65
C GLU A 73 -2.06 18.75 22.07
N ASP A 74 -2.76 19.43 21.15
CA ASP A 74 -3.60 20.60 21.44
C ASP A 74 -5.08 20.27 21.68
N LEU A 75 -5.49 18.99 21.59
CA LEU A 75 -6.84 18.58 21.94
C LEU A 75 -6.85 17.96 23.35
N PRO A 76 -7.40 18.65 24.36
CA PRO A 76 -7.46 18.09 25.71
C PRO A 76 -8.29 16.79 25.68
N PRO A 77 -7.83 15.71 26.35
CA PRO A 77 -8.54 14.44 26.42
C PRO A 77 -9.88 14.68 27.13
N GLY A 78 -10.96 14.79 26.35
CA GLY A 78 -12.29 15.15 26.84
C GLY A 78 -13.10 16.10 25.95
N ARG A 79 -12.54 16.64 24.85
CA ARG A 79 -13.33 17.44 23.90
C ARG A 79 -14.31 16.61 23.06
N GLU A 80 -13.93 15.39 22.68
CA GLU A 80 -14.77 14.51 21.85
C GLU A 80 -16.03 14.05 22.61
N ASP A 81 -15.88 13.80 23.92
CA ASP A 81 -16.99 13.40 24.79
C ASP A 81 -17.99 14.56 25.01
N ARG A 82 -17.50 15.80 25.11
CA ARG A 82 -18.35 17.01 25.18
C ARG A 82 -19.08 17.32 23.87
N LEU A 83 -18.39 17.21 22.73
CA LEU A 83 -18.99 17.46 21.42
C LEU A 83 -20.04 16.41 21.07
N GLN A 84 -19.84 15.14 21.44
CA GLN A 84 -20.88 14.12 21.32
C GLN A 84 -22.05 14.40 22.26
N GLN A 85 -21.81 14.73 23.53
CA GLN A 85 -22.90 15.09 24.44
C GLN A 85 -23.73 16.27 23.92
N ASP A 86 -23.11 17.32 23.38
CA ASP A 86 -23.83 18.47 22.84
C ASP A 86 -24.65 18.10 21.58
N LEU A 87 -24.15 17.19 20.75
CA LEU A 87 -24.86 16.69 19.56
C LEU A 87 -26.09 15.84 19.93
N PHE A 88 -26.04 15.08 21.03
CA PHE A 88 -27.18 14.31 21.55
C PHE A 88 -28.11 15.14 22.47
N ARG A 89 -27.64 16.30 22.95
CA ARG A 89 -28.42 17.22 23.79
C ARG A 89 -29.22 18.23 22.98
N LEU A 90 -28.81 18.53 21.74
CA LEU A 90 -29.74 18.96 20.70
C LEU A 90 -30.61 17.76 20.32
N GLY A 91 -31.57 17.43 21.19
CA GLY A 91 -32.73 16.67 20.77
C GLY A 91 -33.39 17.36 19.57
N PRO A 92 -34.18 16.63 18.76
CA PRO A 92 -34.90 17.24 17.63
C PRO A 92 -35.61 18.50 18.12
N PRO A 93 -35.64 19.59 17.32
CA PRO A 93 -36.24 20.85 17.74
C PRO A 93 -37.58 20.54 18.39
N GLU A 94 -37.75 20.90 19.66
CA GLU A 94 -39.05 20.85 20.31
C GLU A 94 -39.95 21.74 19.45
N ASP A 95 -40.81 21.10 18.68
CA ASP A 95 -41.98 21.74 18.12
C ASP A 95 -42.77 22.21 19.35
N ASP A 96 -42.60 23.48 19.73
CA ASP A 96 -43.46 24.20 20.64
C ASP A 96 -44.89 24.09 20.08
N ASP A 97 -45.62 23.03 20.43
CA ASP A 97 -47.04 22.89 20.16
C ASP A 97 -47.80 23.55 21.33
N PRO A 98 -48.37 24.75 21.13
CA PRO A 98 -49.02 25.51 22.19
C PRO A 98 -50.40 24.96 22.58
N SER A 99 -50.75 23.73 22.20
CA SER A 99 -52.13 23.22 22.29
C SER A 99 -52.49 22.42 23.55
N ILE A 100 -51.60 22.26 24.53
CA ILE A 100 -51.95 21.60 25.81
C ILE A 100 -51.90 22.58 26.99
N GLN A 101 -52.97 23.35 27.17
CA GLN A 101 -53.35 23.91 28.47
C GLN A 101 -54.41 23.00 29.11
N PRO A 102 -54.21 22.51 30.35
CA PRO A 102 -55.27 21.84 31.09
C PRO A 102 -56.31 22.86 31.57
N PRO A 103 -57.62 22.54 31.53
CA PRO A 103 -58.64 23.43 32.08
C PRO A 103 -58.53 23.52 33.61
N ALA A 104 -58.83 24.71 34.11
CA ALA A 104 -58.77 25.13 35.52
C ALA A 104 -59.72 24.36 36.44
#